data_AF-A0A949PDD7-F1
#
_entry.id   AF-A0A949PDD7-F1
#
_cell.length_a   1.000
_cell.length_b   1.000
_cell.length_c   1.000
_cell.angle_alpha   90.00
_cell.angle_beta   90.00
_cell.angle_gamma   90.00
#
_symmetry.space_group_name_H-M   'P 1'
#
loop_
_entity.id
_entity.type
_entity.pdbx_description
1 polymer ?
#
loop_
_entity_poly.entity_id
_entity_poly.type
_entity_poly.pdbx_seq_one_letter_code
_entity_poly.pdbx_strand_id
1 'polypeptide(L)'
;MKGIAYLIQATLILLWWLGLSINSNFFQAFQFPSIGQNAFNSFFAPDILIITVLSLIRAYKPIKDLELIILGGFAYASFYCINATVLTNGGYLATILMTLGLFYNLFLVYQTKAFRESQTSSILINGIKTIIQIICVWLITLVVFPSMIIQGFDLTQNQTNLFSIISITLFVFFSLLGLFSAYTIVAKGEGTPLPLDQTKKLVISGPYRYVRNPMAVAGIGQGIAISIYFSSIHILIYSLIGAIIWQFVVRPLEEKNMSKRFGKDYENYKKSVYCWIPKLNKTK
;
A
#
# COMPACT_ATOMS: atom_id res chain seq x y z
N MET A 1 -5.18 16.29 3.97
CA MET A 1 -4.45 15.11 3.45
C MET A 1 -4.35 14.03 4.51
N LYS A 2 -3.64 14.25 5.64
CA LYS A 2 -3.71 13.34 6.80
C LYS A 2 -5.14 13.06 7.25
N GLY A 3 -6.03 14.05 7.16
CA GLY A 3 -7.44 13.89 7.52
C GLY A 3 -8.15 12.73 6.82
N ILE A 4 -7.98 12.62 5.49
CA ILE A 4 -8.57 11.52 4.69
C ILE A 4 -7.94 10.18 5.07
N ALA A 5 -6.63 10.15 5.33
CA ALA A 5 -5.92 8.95 5.75
C ALA A 5 -6.49 8.38 7.07
N TYR A 6 -6.69 9.23 8.07
CA TYR A 6 -7.29 8.84 9.34
C TYR A 6 -8.78 8.48 9.20
N LEU A 7 -9.53 9.14 8.30
CA LEU A 7 -10.90 8.76 7.99
C LEU A 7 -10.98 7.35 7.40
N ILE A 8 -10.12 7.04 6.42
CA ILE A 8 -10.03 5.70 5.81
C ILE A 8 -9.64 4.67 6.89
N GLN A 9 -8.67 4.97 7.74
CA GLN A 9 -8.26 4.08 8.83
C GLN A 9 -9.44 3.76 9.76
N ALA A 10 -10.18 4.77 10.22
CA ALA A 10 -11.35 4.55 11.07
C ALA A 10 -12.41 3.67 10.38
N THR A 11 -12.71 3.94 9.10
CA THR A 11 -13.65 3.15 8.32
C THR A 11 -13.20 1.70 8.15
N LEU A 12 -11.91 1.45 7.86
CA LEU A 12 -11.38 0.11 7.69
C LEU A 12 -11.45 -0.71 8.99
N ILE A 13 -11.17 -0.09 10.14
CA ILE A 13 -11.25 -0.77 11.45
C ILE A 13 -12.70 -1.13 11.77
N LEU A 14 -13.65 -0.21 11.52
CA LEU A 14 -15.08 -0.49 11.69
C LEU A 14 -15.56 -1.63 10.80
N LEU A 15 -15.18 -1.61 9.51
CA LEU A 15 -15.53 -2.68 8.58
C LEU A 15 -14.88 -4.01 8.95
N TRP A 16 -13.66 -3.98 9.51
CA TRP A 16 -12.99 -5.18 9.98
C TRP A 16 -13.72 -5.81 11.17
N TRP A 17 -14.02 -5.03 12.21
CA TRP A 17 -14.81 -5.51 13.36
C TRP A 17 -16.21 -5.98 12.96
N LEU A 18 -16.86 -5.30 12.02
CA LEU A 18 -18.13 -5.74 11.45
C LEU A 18 -17.97 -7.10 10.74
N GLY A 19 -16.93 -7.25 9.92
CA GLY A 19 -16.64 -8.51 9.23
C GLY A 19 -16.38 -9.67 10.20
N LEU A 20 -15.62 -9.43 11.28
CA LEU A 20 -15.38 -10.39 12.35
C LEU A 20 -16.67 -10.82 13.06
N SER A 21 -17.62 -9.89 13.23
CA SER A 21 -18.90 -10.20 13.90
C SER A 21 -19.88 -11.00 13.04
N ILE A 22 -19.77 -10.90 11.71
CA ILE A 22 -20.72 -11.51 10.76
C ILE A 22 -20.24 -12.89 10.31
N ASN A 23 -18.92 -13.11 10.17
CA ASN A 23 -18.37 -14.32 9.57
C ASN A 23 -17.41 -15.04 10.54
N SER A 24 -17.81 -16.24 10.98
CA SER A 24 -17.03 -17.07 11.91
C SER A 24 -15.70 -17.54 11.33
N ASN A 25 -15.64 -17.85 10.04
CA ASN A 25 -14.41 -18.29 9.38
C ASN A 25 -13.42 -17.12 9.28
N PHE A 26 -13.94 -15.93 8.95
CA PHE A 26 -13.15 -14.70 8.96
C PHE A 26 -12.61 -14.41 10.36
N PHE A 27 -13.44 -14.55 11.40
CA PHE A 27 -12.99 -14.43 12.79
C PHE A 27 -11.88 -15.41 13.15
N GLN A 28 -12.05 -16.69 12.80
CA GLN A 28 -11.06 -17.74 13.04
C GLN A 28 -9.72 -17.49 12.34
N ALA A 29 -9.73 -16.90 11.14
CA ALA A 29 -8.52 -16.59 10.38
C ALA A 29 -7.58 -15.61 11.11
N PHE A 30 -8.11 -14.74 11.99
CA PHE A 30 -7.33 -13.79 12.78
C PHE A 30 -6.98 -14.29 14.19
N GLN A 31 -7.38 -15.51 14.56
CA GLN A 31 -7.06 -16.05 15.88
C GLN A 31 -5.62 -16.55 15.98
N PHE A 32 -5.11 -16.55 17.22
CA PHE A 32 -3.83 -17.15 17.56
C PHE A 32 -4.08 -18.53 18.19
N PRO A 33 -3.36 -19.58 17.80
CA PRO A 33 -3.47 -20.89 18.45
C PRO A 33 -3.26 -20.76 19.96
N SER A 34 -3.99 -21.52 20.78
CA SER A 34 -3.80 -21.55 22.24
C SER A 34 -4.03 -20.23 23.01
N ILE A 35 -4.40 -19.14 22.34
CA ILE A 35 -4.83 -17.88 22.98
C ILE A 35 -6.35 -17.86 22.97
N GLY A 36 -6.94 -17.72 24.16
CA GLY A 36 -8.39 -17.69 24.30
C GLY A 36 -9.02 -16.49 23.58
N GLN A 37 -10.21 -16.69 23.03
CA GLN A 37 -10.97 -15.65 22.31
C GLN A 37 -11.20 -14.38 23.15
N ASN A 38 -11.30 -14.52 24.48
CA ASN A 38 -11.43 -13.37 25.39
C ASN A 38 -10.24 -12.40 25.29
N ALA A 39 -9.03 -12.92 25.11
CA ALA A 39 -7.85 -12.09 24.92
C ALA A 39 -7.91 -11.32 23.60
N PHE A 40 -8.38 -11.96 22.52
CA PHE A 40 -8.61 -11.28 21.24
C PHE A 40 -9.72 -10.22 21.36
N ASN A 41 -10.85 -10.56 21.97
CA ASN A 41 -11.97 -9.63 22.16
C ASN A 41 -11.63 -8.44 23.05
N SER A 42 -10.60 -8.55 23.90
CA SER A 42 -10.12 -7.42 24.72
C SER A 42 -9.59 -6.24 23.88
N PHE A 43 -9.23 -6.46 22.61
CA PHE A 43 -8.82 -5.41 21.68
C PHE A 43 -9.99 -4.59 21.12
N PHE A 44 -11.23 -5.07 21.25
CA PHE A 44 -12.41 -4.37 20.70
C PHE A 44 -12.55 -2.94 21.24
N ALA A 45 -12.56 -2.78 22.57
CA ALA A 45 -12.77 -1.46 23.17
C ALA A 45 -11.61 -0.49 22.85
N PRO A 46 -10.32 -0.87 22.97
CA PRO A 46 -9.21 -0.04 22.51
C PRO A 46 -9.27 0.32 21.02
N ASP A 47 -9.60 -0.62 20.13
CA ASP A 47 -9.68 -0.37 18.69
C ASP A 47 -10.78 0.62 18.34
N ILE A 48 -11.92 0.55 19.02
CA ILE A 48 -13.01 1.49 18.82
C ILE A 48 -12.69 2.85 19.46
N LEU A 49 -12.31 2.90 20.74
CA LEU A 49 -12.16 4.16 21.46
C LEU A 49 -10.86 4.89 21.12
N ILE A 50 -9.72 4.18 21.15
CA ILE A 50 -8.40 4.79 20.97
C ILE A 50 -8.08 4.90 19.49
N ILE A 51 -8.32 3.85 18.71
CA ILE A 51 -7.91 3.89 17.30
C ILE A 51 -8.98 4.56 16.45
N THR A 52 -10.23 4.08 16.48
CA THR A 52 -11.28 4.53 15.57
C THR A 52 -11.76 5.95 15.90
N VAL A 53 -12.23 6.19 17.13
CA VAL A 53 -12.75 7.52 17.51
C VAL A 53 -11.67 8.59 17.44
N LEU A 54 -10.46 8.33 17.94
CA LEU A 54 -9.39 9.34 17.81
C LEU A 54 -8.95 9.54 16.36
N SER A 55 -8.99 8.51 15.50
CA SER A 55 -8.76 8.68 14.06
C SER A 55 -9.84 9.55 13.42
N LEU A 56 -11.11 9.38 13.79
CA LEU A 56 -12.19 10.27 13.32
C LEU A 56 -11.98 11.71 13.80
N ILE A 57 -11.68 11.92 15.08
CA ILE A 57 -11.38 13.27 15.59
C ILE A 57 -10.18 13.86 14.88
N ARG A 58 -9.10 13.08 14.71
CA ARG A 58 -7.90 13.48 13.99
C ARG A 58 -8.20 13.77 12.52
N ALA A 59 -9.19 13.11 11.91
CA ALA A 59 -9.57 13.36 10.52
C ALA A 59 -9.95 14.83 10.29
N TYR A 60 -10.65 15.43 11.25
CA TYR A 60 -11.17 16.80 11.19
C TYR A 60 -10.34 17.81 11.99
N LYS A 61 -9.64 17.39 13.06
CA LYS A 61 -8.82 18.26 13.91
C LYS A 61 -7.33 17.90 13.83
N PRO A 62 -6.44 18.80 13.38
CA PRO A 62 -5.02 18.50 13.19
C PRO A 62 -4.18 18.53 14.47
N ILE A 63 -4.52 17.66 15.42
CA ILE A 63 -3.84 17.56 16.72
C ILE A 63 -2.75 16.49 16.64
N LYS A 64 -1.49 16.89 16.87
CA LYS A 64 -0.34 15.98 16.77
C LYS A 64 -0.32 14.92 17.87
N ASP A 65 -0.75 15.28 19.08
CA ASP A 65 -0.77 14.36 20.21
C ASP A 65 -1.71 13.17 19.96
N LEU A 66 -2.83 13.40 19.27
CA LEU A 66 -3.70 12.32 18.81
C LEU A 66 -2.99 11.37 17.85
N GLU A 67 -2.14 11.88 16.95
CA GLU A 67 -1.36 11.01 16.05
C GLU A 67 -0.43 10.08 16.84
N LEU A 68 0.19 10.59 17.91
CA LEU A 68 1.10 9.82 18.76
C LEU A 68 0.35 8.79 19.63
N ILE A 69 -0.82 9.15 20.15
CA ILE A 69 -1.68 8.21 20.90
C ILE A 69 -2.14 7.07 20.00
N ILE A 70 -2.63 7.38 18.79
CA ILE A 70 -3.06 6.38 17.80
C ILE A 70 -1.87 5.48 17.43
N LEU A 71 -0.69 6.07 17.16
CA LEU A 71 0.54 5.33 16.89
C LEU A 71 0.90 4.39 18.06
N GLY A 72 0.77 4.86 19.30
CA GLY A 72 0.99 4.05 20.50
C GLY A 72 0.03 2.87 20.60
N GLY A 73 -1.24 3.06 20.27
CA GLY A 73 -2.24 1.99 20.19
C GLY A 73 -1.86 0.90 19.19
N PHE A 74 -1.49 1.30 17.96
CA PHE A 74 -0.99 0.37 16.94
C PHE A 74 0.32 -0.32 17.35
N ALA A 75 1.24 0.40 17.99
CA ALA A 75 2.51 -0.16 18.44
C ALA A 75 2.30 -1.25 19.50
N TYR A 76 1.46 -0.96 20.50
CA TYR A 76 1.13 -1.92 21.54
C TYR A 76 0.47 -3.18 20.97
N ALA A 77 -0.56 -3.02 20.13
CA ALA A 77 -1.24 -4.14 19.48
C ALA A 77 -0.28 -4.95 18.58
N SER A 78 0.63 -4.28 17.85
CA SER A 78 1.63 -4.96 17.01
C SER A 78 2.59 -5.81 17.83
N PHE A 79 3.13 -5.27 18.93
CA PHE A 79 4.02 -6.04 19.80
C PHE A 79 3.31 -7.20 20.49
N TYR A 80 2.05 -7.02 20.88
CA TYR A 80 1.22 -8.12 21.36
C TYR A 80 1.08 -9.22 20.30
N CYS A 81 0.70 -8.88 19.07
CA CYS A 81 0.55 -9.85 17.99
C CYS A 81 1.87 -10.56 17.66
N ILE A 82 2.99 -9.84 17.58
CA ILE A 82 4.32 -10.42 17.36
C ILE A 82 4.65 -11.44 18.46
N ASN A 83 4.48 -11.05 19.73
CA ASN A 83 4.76 -11.94 20.85
C ASN A 83 3.82 -13.16 20.86
N ALA A 84 2.53 -12.93 20.60
CA ALA A 84 1.53 -13.99 20.46
C ALA A 84 1.94 -15.00 19.35
N THR A 85 2.34 -14.51 18.18
CA THR A 85 2.83 -15.39 17.10
C THR A 85 4.05 -16.20 17.50
N VAL A 86 5.01 -15.61 18.20
CA VAL A 86 6.19 -16.33 18.69
C VAL A 86 5.81 -17.43 19.68
N LEU A 87 4.92 -17.13 20.63
CA LEU A 87 4.50 -18.09 21.66
C LEU A 87 3.64 -19.23 21.11
N THR A 88 2.80 -18.95 20.12
CA THR A 88 1.80 -19.90 19.63
C THR A 88 2.19 -20.55 18.31
N ASN A 89 3.30 -20.12 17.71
CA ASN A 89 3.72 -20.49 16.36
C ASN A 89 2.59 -20.33 15.31
N GLY A 90 1.80 -19.26 15.42
CA GLY A 90 0.59 -19.05 14.63
C GLY A 90 0.05 -17.62 14.65
N GLY A 91 -1.16 -17.38 14.12
CA GLY A 91 -1.73 -16.03 14.04
C GLY A 91 -0.97 -15.06 13.13
N TYR A 92 -0.21 -15.60 12.16
CA TYR A 92 0.60 -14.82 11.22
C TYR A 92 -0.21 -13.75 10.49
N LEU A 93 -1.48 -14.06 10.16
CA LEU A 93 -2.39 -13.14 9.48
C LEU A 93 -2.59 -11.84 10.28
N ALA A 94 -2.98 -11.98 11.55
CA ALA A 94 -3.22 -10.85 12.45
C ALA A 94 -1.93 -10.05 12.68
N THR A 95 -0.81 -10.74 12.88
CA THR A 95 0.50 -10.11 13.10
C THR A 95 0.98 -9.31 11.91
N ILE A 96 0.86 -9.84 10.69
CA ILE A 96 1.23 -9.12 9.47
C ILE A 96 0.35 -7.88 9.30
N LEU A 97 -0.98 -8.04 9.43
CA LEU A 97 -1.91 -6.91 9.28
C LEU A 97 -1.63 -5.81 10.29
N MET A 98 -1.44 -6.17 11.56
CA MET A 98 -1.19 -5.22 12.64
C MET A 98 0.15 -4.50 12.46
N THR A 99 1.20 -5.23 12.08
CA THR A 99 2.52 -4.66 11.80
C THR A 99 2.48 -3.67 10.63
N LEU A 100 1.71 -3.97 9.58
CA LEU A 100 1.51 -3.04 8.45
C LEU A 100 0.72 -1.79 8.89
N GLY A 101 -0.28 -1.95 9.77
CA GLY A 101 -0.98 -0.83 10.42
C GLY A 101 -0.04 0.08 11.22
N LEU A 102 0.91 -0.50 11.95
CA LEU A 102 1.96 0.26 12.65
C LEU A 102 2.85 1.03 11.68
N PHE A 103 3.36 0.40 10.62
CA PHE A 103 4.17 1.10 9.63
C PHE A 103 3.41 2.21 8.90
N TYR A 104 2.13 2.00 8.61
CA TYR A 104 1.26 3.03 8.07
C TYR A 104 1.14 4.24 9.01
N ASN A 105 0.93 4.01 10.31
CA ASN A 105 0.85 5.10 11.29
C ASN A 105 2.20 5.79 11.51
N LEU A 106 3.32 5.05 11.50
CA LEU A 106 4.66 5.64 11.51
C LEU A 106 4.87 6.58 10.32
N PHE A 107 4.43 6.15 9.13
CA PHE A 107 4.46 6.98 7.93
C PHE A 107 3.57 8.22 8.07
N LEU A 108 2.36 8.10 8.62
CA LEU A 108 1.48 9.26 8.84
C LEU A 108 2.09 10.27 9.82
N VAL A 109 2.61 9.81 10.96
CA VAL A 109 3.23 10.69 11.98
C VAL A 109 4.46 11.38 11.42
N TYR A 110 5.38 10.61 10.82
CA TYR A 110 6.70 11.08 10.38
C TYR A 110 6.81 11.39 8.88
N GLN A 111 5.67 11.60 8.20
CA GLN A 111 5.60 11.87 6.77
C GLN A 111 6.64 12.86 6.26
N THR A 112 6.85 13.98 6.95
CA THR A 112 7.80 15.02 6.52
C THR A 112 9.25 14.58 6.53
N LYS A 113 9.61 13.65 7.43
CA LYS A 113 10.92 12.99 7.45
C LYS A 113 10.99 11.82 6.46
N ALA A 114 9.84 11.27 6.08
CA ALA A 114 9.76 10.16 5.14
C ALA A 114 10.08 10.56 3.70
N PHE A 115 10.03 11.86 3.37
CA PHE A 115 10.39 12.37 2.05
C PHE A 115 11.81 12.97 2.07
N ARG A 116 12.79 12.23 1.55
CA ARG A 116 14.18 12.65 1.49
C ARG A 116 14.76 12.43 0.09
N GLU A 117 15.56 13.38 -0.38
CA GLU A 117 16.32 13.21 -1.62
C GLU A 117 17.46 12.22 -1.45
N SER A 118 17.81 11.53 -2.53
CA SER A 118 18.88 10.55 -2.47
C SER A 118 20.23 11.16 -2.15
N GLN A 119 20.98 10.50 -1.26
CA GLN A 119 22.33 10.90 -0.91
C GLN A 119 23.36 10.58 -2.01
N THR A 120 23.02 9.68 -2.94
CA THR A 120 23.93 9.22 -3.99
C THR A 120 23.32 9.42 -5.38
N SER A 121 24.17 9.79 -6.34
CA SER A 121 23.80 9.85 -7.76
C SER A 121 24.25 8.59 -8.52
N SER A 122 24.80 7.58 -7.84
CA SER A 122 25.25 6.34 -8.47
C SER A 122 24.06 5.48 -8.94
N ILE A 123 24.03 5.20 -10.24
CA ILE A 123 23.02 4.35 -10.87
C ILE A 123 23.05 2.94 -10.28
N LEU A 124 24.23 2.38 -10.01
CA LEU A 124 24.37 1.03 -9.46
C LEU A 124 23.74 0.93 -8.06
N ILE A 125 24.10 1.86 -7.16
CA ILE A 125 23.61 1.86 -5.78
C ILE A 125 22.09 2.08 -5.76
N ASN A 126 21.60 3.07 -6.52
CA ASN A 126 20.16 3.34 -6.61
C ASN A 126 19.40 2.18 -7.29
N GLY A 127 20.04 1.49 -8.23
CA GLY A 127 19.52 0.26 -8.85
C GLY A 127 19.33 -0.86 -7.83
N ILE A 128 20.36 -1.17 -7.03
CA ILE A 128 20.28 -2.19 -5.97
C ILE A 128 19.17 -1.86 -4.97
N LYS A 129 19.12 -0.62 -4.47
CA LYS A 129 18.06 -0.18 -3.56
C LYS A 129 16.67 -0.34 -4.17
N THR A 130 16.53 0.01 -5.45
CA THR A 130 15.26 -0.11 -6.17
C THR A 130 14.86 -1.57 -6.38
N ILE A 131 15.80 -2.47 -6.65
CA ILE A 131 15.54 -3.92 -6.75
C ILE A 131 15.05 -4.45 -5.41
N ILE A 132 15.76 -4.15 -4.31
CA ILE A 132 15.34 -4.55 -2.95
C ILE A 132 13.93 -4.03 -2.67
N GLN A 133 13.67 -2.76 -2.97
CA GLN A 133 12.35 -2.15 -2.79
C GLN A 133 11.26 -2.89 -3.58
N ILE A 134 11.50 -3.17 -4.86
CA ILE A 134 10.52 -3.87 -5.72
C ILE A 134 10.24 -5.26 -5.16
N ILE A 135 11.28 -6.01 -4.78
CA ILE A 135 11.13 -7.34 -4.18
C ILE A 135 10.30 -7.26 -2.90
N CYS A 136 10.62 -6.34 -1.99
CA CYS A 136 9.87 -6.17 -0.74
C CYS A 136 8.39 -5.80 -1.00
N VAL A 137 8.15 -4.81 -1.87
CA VAL A 137 6.78 -4.36 -2.17
C VAL A 137 6.00 -5.48 -2.85
N TRP A 138 6.56 -6.12 -3.88
CA TRP A 138 5.87 -7.19 -4.60
C TRP A 138 5.62 -8.41 -3.72
N LEU A 139 6.58 -8.79 -2.88
CA LEU A 139 6.38 -9.88 -1.92
C LEU A 139 5.20 -9.58 -1.00
N ILE A 140 5.13 -8.37 -0.44
CA ILE A 140 4.04 -8.00 0.47
C ILE A 140 2.71 -7.89 -0.30
N THR A 141 2.66 -7.10 -1.37
CA THR A 141 1.40 -6.70 -2.02
C THR A 141 0.85 -7.72 -3.02
N LEU A 142 1.72 -8.55 -3.63
CA LEU A 142 1.35 -9.49 -4.69
C LEU A 142 1.47 -10.96 -4.27
N VAL A 143 2.16 -11.27 -3.16
CA VAL A 143 2.29 -12.65 -2.67
C VAL A 143 1.61 -12.79 -1.31
N VAL A 144 2.06 -12.08 -0.29
CA VAL A 144 1.58 -12.22 1.09
C VAL A 144 0.10 -11.85 1.20
N PHE A 145 -0.32 -10.67 0.74
CA PHE A 145 -1.73 -10.29 0.82
C PHE A 145 -2.65 -11.19 -0.01
N PRO A 146 -2.36 -11.49 -1.30
CA PRO A 146 -3.19 -12.42 -2.05
C PRO A 146 -3.23 -13.83 -1.45
N SER A 147 -2.11 -14.37 -0.95
CA SER A 147 -2.11 -15.71 -0.33
C SER A 147 -2.94 -15.75 0.95
N MET A 148 -2.87 -14.69 1.76
CA MET A 148 -3.72 -14.51 2.94
C MET A 148 -5.22 -14.49 2.56
N ILE A 149 -5.59 -13.79 1.48
CA ILE A 149 -6.96 -13.76 0.98
C ILE A 149 -7.37 -15.14 0.42
N ILE A 150 -6.49 -15.81 -0.31
CA ILE A 150 -6.76 -17.13 -0.87
C ILE A 150 -7.02 -18.16 0.23
N GLN A 151 -6.18 -18.18 1.26
CA GLN A 151 -6.35 -19.07 2.42
C GLN A 151 -7.59 -18.68 3.25
N GLY A 152 -7.82 -17.38 3.48
CA GLY A 152 -8.92 -16.91 4.31
C GLY A 152 -10.32 -17.13 3.71
N PHE A 153 -10.41 -17.29 2.39
CA PHE A 153 -11.67 -17.51 1.67
C PHE A 153 -11.72 -18.87 0.94
N ASP A 154 -10.81 -19.80 1.25
CA ASP A 154 -10.67 -21.13 0.60
C ASP A 154 -10.78 -21.07 -0.93
N LEU A 155 -10.10 -20.10 -1.53
CA LEU A 155 -10.17 -19.86 -2.97
C LEU A 155 -9.38 -20.93 -3.71
N THR A 156 -10.07 -21.81 -4.43
CA THR A 156 -9.45 -22.77 -5.34
C THR A 156 -9.34 -22.18 -6.74
N GLN A 157 -8.24 -22.49 -7.43
CA GLN A 157 -8.08 -22.08 -8.82
C GLN A 157 -9.07 -22.85 -9.69
N ASN A 158 -10.12 -22.17 -10.14
CA ASN A 158 -11.19 -22.78 -10.93
C ASN A 158 -11.43 -21.95 -12.20
N GLN A 159 -10.42 -21.90 -13.08
CA GLN A 159 -10.46 -21.13 -14.32
C GLN A 159 -10.24 -21.96 -15.57
N THR A 160 -10.88 -21.51 -16.65
CA THR A 160 -10.63 -22.01 -17.99
C THR A 160 -9.27 -21.51 -18.50
N ASN A 161 -8.68 -22.25 -19.45
CA ASN A 161 -7.37 -21.92 -20.02
C ASN A 161 -7.28 -20.48 -20.59
N LEU A 162 -8.38 -19.92 -21.09
CA LEU A 162 -8.40 -18.57 -21.66
C LEU A 162 -8.17 -17.48 -20.61
N PHE A 163 -8.86 -17.53 -19.46
CA PHE A 163 -8.69 -16.52 -18.40
C PHE A 163 -7.31 -16.62 -17.74
N SER A 164 -6.75 -17.83 -17.65
CA SER A 164 -5.36 -18.05 -17.22
C SER A 164 -4.36 -17.38 -18.17
N ILE A 165 -4.53 -17.52 -19.49
CA ILE A 165 -3.66 -16.85 -20.47
C ILE A 165 -3.78 -15.32 -20.35
N ILE A 166 -5.00 -14.78 -20.32
CA ILE A 166 -5.26 -13.34 -20.22
C ILE A 166 -4.62 -12.76 -18.94
N SER A 167 -4.84 -13.41 -17.80
CA SER A 167 -4.29 -12.95 -16.52
C SER A 167 -2.76 -12.99 -16.50
N ILE A 168 -2.13 -14.05 -17.00
CA ILE A 168 -0.66 -14.13 -17.10
C ILE A 168 -0.13 -13.04 -18.04
N THR A 169 -0.75 -12.84 -19.20
CA THR A 169 -0.35 -11.79 -20.15
C THR A 169 -0.46 -10.40 -19.52
N LEU A 170 -1.56 -10.11 -18.84
CA LEU A 170 -1.75 -8.83 -18.12
C LEU A 170 -0.72 -8.67 -17.00
N PHE A 171 -0.48 -9.72 -16.20
CA PHE A 171 0.49 -9.68 -15.12
C PHE A 171 1.89 -9.38 -15.64
N VAL A 172 2.33 -10.06 -16.70
CA VAL A 172 3.63 -9.83 -17.33
C VAL A 172 3.70 -8.42 -17.90
N PHE A 173 2.66 -7.95 -18.61
CA PHE A 173 2.61 -6.60 -19.15
C PHE A 173 2.78 -5.52 -18.06
N PHE A 174 2.00 -5.60 -16.98
CA PHE A 174 2.11 -4.64 -15.88
C PHE A 174 3.43 -4.77 -15.11
N SER A 175 3.99 -5.98 -14.98
CA SER A 175 5.31 -6.19 -14.40
C SER A 175 6.40 -5.50 -15.22
N LEU A 176 6.38 -5.65 -16.55
CA LEU A 176 7.29 -4.97 -17.46
C LEU A 176 7.13 -3.44 -17.38
N LEU A 177 5.90 -2.94 -17.31
CA LEU A 177 5.63 -1.52 -17.09
C LEU A 177 6.25 -1.02 -15.78
N GLY A 178 6.08 -1.75 -14.68
CA GLY A 178 6.64 -1.43 -13.37
C GLY A 178 8.17 -1.40 -13.39
N LEU A 179 8.80 -2.44 -13.95
CA LEU A 179 10.25 -2.56 -14.07
C LEU A 179 10.84 -1.47 -14.98
N PHE A 180 10.21 -1.18 -16.12
CA PHE A 180 10.66 -0.11 -17.02
C PHE A 180 10.50 1.28 -16.38
N SER A 181 9.45 1.49 -15.58
CA SER A 181 9.25 2.71 -14.81
C SER A 181 10.32 2.88 -13.72
N ALA A 182 10.65 1.80 -13.01
CA ALA A 182 11.71 1.80 -12.01
C ALA A 182 13.09 2.09 -12.63
N TYR A 183 13.42 1.40 -13.72
CA TYR A 183 14.63 1.65 -14.50
C TYR A 183 14.73 3.11 -14.92
N THR A 184 13.65 3.68 -15.45
CA THR A 184 13.64 5.07 -15.90
C THR A 184 13.87 6.06 -14.76
N ILE A 185 13.31 5.79 -13.56
CA ILE A 185 13.58 6.58 -12.36
C ILE A 185 15.06 6.53 -11.98
N VAL A 186 15.65 5.34 -11.93
CA VAL A 186 17.05 5.17 -11.50
C VAL A 186 17.99 5.80 -12.52
N ALA A 187 17.76 5.54 -13.81
CA ALA A 187 18.63 5.99 -14.89
C ALA A 187 18.62 7.51 -15.10
N LYS A 188 17.48 8.19 -14.84
CA LYS A 188 17.30 9.61 -15.17
C LYS A 188 17.00 10.53 -13.99
N GLY A 189 16.57 9.95 -12.87
CA GLY A 189 16.14 10.69 -11.68
C GLY A 189 17.22 10.89 -10.63
N GLU A 190 18.33 10.14 -10.67
CA GLU A 190 19.35 10.14 -9.60
C GLU A 190 18.76 9.87 -8.21
N GLY A 191 17.99 8.81 -8.11
CA GLY A 191 17.40 8.33 -6.85
C GLY A 191 16.55 7.10 -7.10
N THR A 192 15.65 6.80 -6.18
CA THR A 192 14.79 5.62 -6.22
C THR A 192 13.31 6.02 -6.28
N PRO A 193 12.41 5.07 -6.60
CA PRO A 193 10.98 5.28 -6.50
C PRO A 193 10.47 5.46 -5.05
N LEU A 194 11.31 5.19 -4.04
CA LEU A 194 10.91 5.25 -2.64
C LEU A 194 10.81 6.70 -2.14
N PRO A 195 9.75 7.08 -1.40
CA PRO A 195 9.69 8.37 -0.72
C PRO A 195 10.91 8.68 0.16
N LEU A 196 11.50 7.66 0.78
CA LEU A 196 12.64 7.80 1.69
C LEU A 196 13.98 8.07 0.98
N ASP A 197 14.06 7.89 -0.35
CA ASP A 197 15.29 8.02 -1.14
C ASP A 197 14.97 8.49 -2.57
N GLN A 198 14.30 9.63 -2.71
CA GLN A 198 13.71 10.12 -3.95
C GLN A 198 14.73 10.63 -4.97
N THR A 199 14.28 10.68 -6.23
CA THR A 199 14.99 11.28 -7.35
C THR A 199 15.34 12.73 -7.11
N LYS A 200 16.58 13.16 -7.40
CA LYS A 200 17.01 14.57 -7.42
C LYS A 200 16.49 15.32 -8.64
N LYS A 201 16.23 14.62 -9.74
CA LYS A 201 15.75 15.20 -11.01
C LYS A 201 14.30 14.78 -11.26
N LEU A 202 13.56 15.68 -11.92
CA LEU A 202 12.20 15.37 -12.37
C LEU A 202 12.25 14.43 -13.58
N VAL A 203 11.60 13.28 -13.48
CA VAL A 203 11.59 12.25 -14.53
C VAL A 203 10.30 12.35 -15.34
N ILE A 204 10.41 12.80 -16.60
CA ILE A 204 9.27 13.00 -17.53
C ILE A 204 9.40 12.16 -18.82
N SER A 205 10.22 11.12 -18.81
CA SER A 205 10.52 10.29 -19.99
C SER A 205 10.21 8.82 -19.74
N GLY A 206 10.37 7.96 -20.76
CA GLY A 206 9.95 6.56 -20.64
C GLY A 206 8.44 6.47 -20.38
N PRO A 207 7.96 5.61 -19.47
CA PRO A 207 6.54 5.52 -19.14
C PRO A 207 5.94 6.83 -18.60
N TYR A 208 6.75 7.65 -17.93
CA TYR A 208 6.33 8.92 -17.33
C TYR A 208 5.90 9.96 -18.38
N ARG A 209 6.24 9.78 -19.67
CA ARG A 209 5.73 10.67 -20.73
C ARG A 209 4.23 10.47 -21.02
N TYR A 210 3.68 9.30 -20.68
CA TYR A 210 2.32 8.91 -21.02
C TYR A 210 1.38 8.99 -19.81
N VAL A 211 1.88 8.58 -18.64
CA VAL A 211 1.13 8.58 -17.38
C VAL A 211 2.03 9.07 -16.26
N ARG A 212 1.52 9.90 -15.34
CA ARG A 212 2.37 10.48 -14.27
C ARG A 212 2.85 9.47 -13.25
N ASN A 213 2.04 8.43 -12.97
CA ASN A 213 2.33 7.42 -11.96
C ASN A 213 2.23 5.99 -12.54
N PRO A 214 3.10 5.63 -13.49
CA PRO A 214 3.05 4.35 -14.18
C PRO A 214 3.34 3.16 -13.25
N MET A 215 4.07 3.37 -12.15
CA MET A 215 4.29 2.33 -11.13
C MET A 215 3.03 2.00 -10.33
N ALA A 216 2.18 3.00 -10.04
CA ALA A 216 0.89 2.78 -9.40
C ALA A 216 -0.05 2.00 -10.33
N VAL A 217 -0.08 2.37 -11.62
CA VAL A 217 -0.81 1.63 -12.66
C VAL A 217 -0.33 0.18 -12.75
N ALA A 218 0.99 -0.04 -12.74
CA ALA A 218 1.58 -1.38 -12.75
C ALA A 218 1.12 -2.22 -11.54
N GLY A 219 1.26 -1.69 -10.31
CA GLY A 219 0.90 -2.42 -9.10
C GLY A 219 -0.59 -2.79 -9.03
N ILE A 220 -1.47 -1.85 -9.38
CA ILE A 220 -2.93 -2.09 -9.40
C ILE A 220 -3.29 -3.08 -10.52
N GLY A 221 -2.69 -2.93 -11.70
CA GLY A 221 -2.89 -3.86 -12.82
C GLY A 221 -2.43 -5.28 -12.51
N GLN A 222 -1.31 -5.45 -11.78
CA GLN A 222 -0.85 -6.75 -11.28
C GLN A 222 -1.86 -7.36 -10.30
N GLY A 223 -2.38 -6.57 -9.35
CA GLY A 223 -3.42 -7.03 -8.42
C GLY A 223 -4.70 -7.48 -9.13
N ILE A 224 -5.15 -6.73 -10.13
CA ILE A 224 -6.30 -7.10 -10.97
C ILE A 224 -6.01 -8.39 -11.74
N ALA A 225 -4.82 -8.55 -12.32
CA ALA A 225 -4.44 -9.77 -13.02
C ALA A 225 -4.46 -11.01 -12.09
N ILE A 226 -4.00 -10.88 -10.86
CA ILE A 226 -4.10 -11.95 -9.84
C ILE A 226 -5.57 -12.24 -9.51
N SER A 227 -6.40 -11.20 -9.37
CA SER A 227 -7.84 -11.39 -9.11
C SER A 227 -8.53 -12.17 -10.23
N ILE A 228 -8.15 -11.91 -11.48
CA ILE A 228 -8.62 -12.67 -12.64
C ILE A 228 -8.11 -14.09 -12.50
N TYR A 229 -6.81 -14.34 -12.33
CA TYR A 229 -6.24 -15.69 -12.27
C TYR A 229 -6.94 -16.63 -11.25
N PHE A 230 -7.32 -16.09 -10.09
CA PHE A 230 -8.02 -16.84 -9.03
C PHE A 230 -9.56 -16.73 -9.08
N SER A 231 -10.15 -16.07 -10.09
CA SER A 231 -11.60 -15.76 -10.15
C SER A 231 -12.12 -15.12 -8.85
N SER A 232 -11.34 -14.26 -8.21
CA SER A 232 -11.61 -13.81 -6.85
C SER A 232 -12.05 -12.36 -6.78
N ILE A 233 -13.32 -12.16 -6.43
CA ILE A 233 -13.86 -10.83 -6.11
C ILE A 233 -13.16 -10.20 -4.90
N HIS A 234 -12.69 -11.00 -3.94
CA HIS A 234 -12.00 -10.52 -2.74
C HIS A 234 -10.64 -9.88 -3.09
N ILE A 235 -9.86 -10.51 -3.97
CA ILE A 235 -8.58 -9.96 -4.44
C ILE A 235 -8.83 -8.71 -5.32
N LEU A 236 -9.92 -8.69 -6.09
CA LEU A 236 -10.31 -7.52 -6.86
C LEU A 236 -10.64 -6.34 -5.94
N ILE A 237 -11.49 -6.56 -4.92
CA ILE A 237 -11.83 -5.54 -3.91
C ILE A 237 -10.57 -5.04 -3.21
N TYR A 238 -9.66 -5.93 -2.79
CA TYR A 238 -8.37 -5.54 -2.21
C TYR A 238 -7.56 -4.62 -3.14
N SER A 239 -7.46 -4.98 -4.42
CA SER A 239 -6.72 -4.19 -5.43
C SER A 239 -7.36 -2.82 -5.65
N LEU A 240 -8.69 -2.74 -5.67
CA LEU A 240 -9.44 -1.48 -5.81
C LEU A 240 -9.33 -0.60 -4.55
N ILE A 241 -9.38 -1.18 -3.36
CA ILE A 241 -9.11 -0.45 -2.11
C ILE A 241 -7.69 0.13 -2.14
N GLY A 242 -6.70 -0.66 -2.57
CA GLY A 242 -5.33 -0.18 -2.76
C GLY A 242 -5.26 1.01 -3.73
N ALA A 243 -6.00 0.96 -4.84
CA ALA A 243 -6.10 2.07 -5.79
C ALA A 243 -6.72 3.33 -5.18
N ILE A 244 -7.79 3.18 -4.38
CA ILE A 244 -8.46 4.29 -3.66
C ILE A 244 -7.50 4.90 -2.63
N ILE A 245 -6.86 4.09 -1.79
CA ILE A 245 -5.88 4.56 -0.80
C ILE A 245 -4.76 5.32 -1.50
N TRP A 246 -4.21 4.76 -2.58
CA TRP A 246 -3.16 5.43 -3.32
C TRP A 246 -3.64 6.77 -3.92
N GLN A 247 -4.82 6.81 -4.54
CA GLN A 247 -5.39 7.99 -5.18
C GLN A 247 -5.67 9.14 -4.20
N PHE A 248 -6.15 8.84 -2.99
CA PHE A 248 -6.58 9.86 -2.03
C PHE A 248 -5.56 10.15 -0.91
N VAL A 249 -4.65 9.22 -0.64
CA VAL A 249 -3.63 9.37 0.40
C VAL A 249 -2.25 9.57 -0.20
N VAL A 250 -1.75 8.60 -0.97
CA VAL A 250 -0.35 8.60 -1.43
C VAL A 250 -0.11 9.68 -2.50
N ARG A 251 -0.89 9.65 -3.57
CA ARG A 251 -0.75 10.56 -4.71
C ARG A 251 -0.75 12.03 -4.29
N PRO A 252 -1.70 12.54 -3.48
CA PRO A 252 -1.66 13.95 -3.11
C PRO A 252 -0.37 14.34 -2.38
N LEU A 253 0.19 13.44 -1.55
CA LEU A 253 1.43 13.67 -0.81
C LEU A 253 2.62 13.73 -1.77
N GLU A 254 2.69 12.78 -2.70
CA GLU A 254 3.70 12.76 -3.77
C GLU A 254 3.60 14.00 -4.64
N GLU A 255 2.42 14.34 -5.17
CA GLU A 255 2.25 15.52 -6.03
C GLU A 255 2.61 16.81 -5.28
N LYS A 256 2.22 16.96 -4.00
CA LYS A 256 2.59 18.13 -3.19
C LYS A 256 4.10 18.21 -2.97
N ASN A 257 4.75 17.08 -2.71
CA ASN A 257 6.20 17.02 -2.56
C ASN A 257 6.91 17.39 -3.87
N MET A 258 6.44 16.85 -5.01
CA MET A 258 6.96 17.17 -6.34
C MET A 258 6.79 18.66 -6.68
N SER A 259 5.61 19.25 -6.44
CA SER A 259 5.37 20.69 -6.63
C SER A 259 6.30 21.53 -5.76
N LYS A 260 6.58 21.11 -4.52
CA LYS A 260 7.51 21.83 -3.62
C LYS A 260 8.96 21.77 -4.12
N ARG A 261 9.39 20.63 -4.68
CA ARG A 261 10.79 20.39 -5.08
C ARG A 261 11.11 20.93 -6.48
N PHE A 262 10.19 20.75 -7.42
CA PHE A 262 10.40 21.06 -8.85
C PHE A 262 9.58 22.26 -9.33
N GLY A 263 8.70 22.81 -8.51
CA GLY A 263 7.99 24.05 -8.80
C GLY A 263 7.26 24.03 -10.14
N LYS A 264 7.57 25.03 -10.98
CA LYS A 264 6.88 25.29 -12.25
C LYS A 264 7.07 24.17 -13.28
N ASP A 265 8.20 23.47 -13.26
CA ASP A 265 8.47 22.36 -14.18
C ASP A 265 7.50 21.19 -13.93
N TYR A 266 7.25 20.89 -12.66
CA TYR A 266 6.28 19.87 -12.30
C TYR A 266 4.85 20.30 -12.60
N GLU A 267 4.49 21.57 -12.38
CA GLU A 267 3.15 22.06 -12.74
C GLU A 267 2.90 22.02 -14.25
N ASN A 268 3.90 22.32 -15.07
CA ASN A 268 3.83 22.18 -16.53
C ASN A 268 3.65 20.72 -16.94
N TYR A 269 4.41 19.81 -16.33
CA TYR A 269 4.27 18.37 -16.52
C TYR A 269 2.89 17.84 -16.09
N LYS A 270 2.36 18.33 -14.97
CA LYS A 270 1.04 17.98 -14.44
C LYS A 270 -0.09 18.39 -15.39
N LYS A 271 0.06 19.51 -16.11
CA LYS A 271 -0.88 19.94 -17.14
C LYS A 271 -0.76 19.12 -18.43
N SER A 272 0.43 18.62 -18.74
CA SER A 272 0.68 17.93 -20.01
C SER A 272 0.36 16.43 -19.97
N VAL A 273 0.53 15.76 -18.83
CA VAL A 273 0.37 14.30 -18.67
C VAL A 273 -0.68 13.97 -17.60
N TYR A 274 -1.61 13.04 -17.88
CA TYR A 274 -2.64 12.63 -16.93
C TYR A 274 -2.12 11.64 -15.88
N CYS A 275 -2.83 11.52 -14.76
CA CYS A 275 -2.39 10.67 -13.64
C CYS A 275 -2.54 9.17 -13.91
N TRP A 276 -3.62 8.76 -14.58
CA TRP A 276 -4.01 7.36 -14.74
C TRP A 276 -4.10 6.92 -16.20
N ILE A 277 -4.73 7.77 -17.03
CA ILE A 277 -5.02 7.44 -18.42
C ILE A 277 -3.85 7.88 -19.30
N PRO A 278 -3.26 7.00 -20.13
CA PRO A 278 -2.20 7.37 -21.04
C PRO A 278 -2.64 8.50 -21.95
N LYS A 279 -1.87 9.60 -21.96
CA LYS A 279 -2.05 10.62 -22.99
C LYS A 279 -1.29 10.17 -24.24
N LEU A 280 -2.04 9.67 -25.22
CA LEU A 280 -1.52 9.44 -26.56
C LEU A 280 -1.41 10.80 -27.27
N ASN A 281 -0.41 11.60 -26.89
CA ASN A 281 -0.10 12.79 -27.67
C ASN A 281 0.32 12.33 -29.07
N LYS A 282 -0.42 12.79 -30.09
CA LYS A 282 0.05 12.80 -31.48
C LYS A 282 1.44 13.45 -31.48
N THR A 283 2.39 12.71 -32.03
CA THR A 283 3.77 13.12 -32.29
C THR A 283 3.90 14.62 -32.58
N LYS A 284 4.80 15.29 -31.85
CA LYS A 284 5.64 16.33 -32.42
C LYS A 284 7.00 15.70 -32.68
#